data_AF-A0A3M1ZZS9-F1
#
_entry.id   AF-A0A3M1ZZS9-F1
#
_cell.length_a   1.000
_cell.length_b   1.000
_cell.length_c   1.000
_cell.angle_alpha   90.00
_cell.angle_beta   90.00
_cell.angle_gamma   90.00
#
_symmetry.space_group_name_H-M   'P 1'
#
loop_
_entity.id
_entity.type
_entity.pdbx_description
1 polymer ?
#
loop_
_entity_poly.entity_id
_entity_poly.type
_entity_poly.pdbx_seq_one_letter_code
_entity_poly.pdbx_strand_id
1 'polypeptide(L)'
;PTRLRRLAEGAGRIGAPPGTNPWDHLAREERDAGARWLGETGPWRLLVDPAPQGRYFEWVAVHAAKADVADLDAGDWEALVPGLRTLFGYLESQGLWSFNLAVLGLPDPSFRCQVRLVPRAFLPPASCSDIHFDVLEQEPMILRSPEAVASELRPLFGG
;
A
#
# COMPACT_ATOMS: atom_id res chain seq x y z
N PRO A 1 16.24 11.40 3.13
CA PRO A 1 16.33 9.95 2.79
C PRO A 1 15.25 9.56 1.77
N THR A 2 15.58 8.73 0.78
CA THR A 2 14.61 8.20 -0.20
C THR A 2 13.58 7.29 0.48
N ARG A 3 12.36 7.21 -0.06
CA ARG A 3 11.27 6.40 0.52
C ARG A 3 11.66 4.92 0.69
N LEU A 4 12.40 4.37 -0.28
CA LEU A 4 12.91 2.99 -0.23
C LEU A 4 13.78 2.74 1.01
N ARG A 5 14.68 3.68 1.33
CA ARG A 5 15.56 3.58 2.49
C ARG A 5 14.77 3.64 3.80
N ARG A 6 13.76 4.52 3.90
CA ARG A 6 12.88 4.58 5.08
C ARG A 6 12.09 3.28 5.30
N LEU A 7 11.65 2.63 4.23
CA LEU A 7 10.96 1.33 4.33
C LEU A 7 11.92 0.23 4.77
N ALA A 8 13.14 0.19 4.22
CA ALA A 8 14.16 -0.77 4.64
C ALA A 8 14.54 -0.59 6.12
N GLU A 9 14.80 0.65 6.55
CA GLU A 9 15.08 0.97 7.97
C GLU A 9 13.85 0.70 8.86
N GLY A 10 12.65 0.93 8.35
CA GLY A 10 11.38 0.68 9.03
C GLY A 10 11.06 -0.80 9.19
N ALA A 11 11.58 -1.68 8.33
CA ALA A 11 11.36 -3.12 8.41
C ALA A 11 11.76 -3.70 9.78
N GLY A 12 12.83 -3.17 10.39
CA GLY A 12 13.24 -3.56 11.75
C GLY A 12 12.23 -3.18 12.85
N ARG A 13 11.32 -2.24 12.59
CA ARG A 13 10.28 -1.80 13.56
C ARG A 13 8.99 -2.62 13.48
N ILE A 14 8.83 -3.45 12.46
CA ILE A 14 7.66 -4.33 12.28
C ILE A 14 7.61 -5.43 13.36
N GLY A 15 8.71 -5.66 14.10
CA GLY A 15 8.71 -6.55 15.26
C GLY A 15 8.66 -8.04 14.91
N ALA A 16 9.05 -8.40 13.69
CA ALA A 16 9.01 -9.79 13.24
C ALA A 16 9.92 -10.72 14.06
N PRO A 17 9.48 -11.96 14.34
CA PRO A 17 10.31 -12.96 15.02
C PRO A 17 11.62 -13.23 14.26
N PRO A 18 12.70 -13.62 14.95
CA PRO A 18 13.97 -13.99 14.31
C PRO A 18 13.77 -15.00 13.17
N GLY A 19 14.40 -14.74 12.03
CA GLY A 19 14.31 -15.59 10.84
C GLY A 19 13.04 -15.40 9.99
N THR A 20 12.11 -14.52 10.40
CA THR A 20 10.94 -14.18 9.59
C THR A 20 11.17 -12.87 8.84
N ASN A 21 10.82 -12.83 7.56
CA ASN A 21 10.87 -11.57 6.81
C ASN A 21 9.82 -10.59 7.38
N PRO A 22 10.19 -9.33 7.67
CA PRO A 22 9.29 -8.35 8.27
C PRO A 22 7.98 -8.13 7.52
N TRP A 23 8.03 -8.04 6.19
CA TRP A 23 6.84 -7.81 5.37
C TRP A 23 5.94 -9.05 5.29
N ASP A 24 6.53 -10.25 5.35
CA ASP A 24 5.76 -11.49 5.46
C ASP A 24 5.04 -11.57 6.82
N HIS A 25 5.69 -11.14 7.90
CA HIS A 25 5.06 -11.06 9.21
C HIS A 25 3.91 -10.04 9.21
N LEU A 26 4.16 -8.81 8.74
CA LEU A 26 3.14 -7.77 8.65
C LEU A 26 1.91 -8.26 7.87
N ALA A 27 2.11 -8.84 6.69
CA ALA A 27 1.00 -9.32 5.87
C ALA A 27 0.18 -10.42 6.56
N ARG A 28 0.82 -11.29 7.36
CA ARG A 28 0.11 -12.31 8.15
C ARG A 28 -0.70 -11.68 9.29
N GLU A 29 -0.10 -10.79 10.07
CA GLU A 29 -0.81 -10.08 11.16
C GLU A 29 -2.03 -9.32 10.63
N GLU A 30 -1.88 -8.62 9.50
CA GLU A 30 -2.99 -7.90 8.86
C GLU A 30 -4.09 -8.83 8.34
N ARG A 31 -3.70 -9.98 7.77
CA ARG A 31 -4.64 -11.03 7.33
C ARG A 31 -5.42 -11.62 8.50
N ASP A 32 -4.74 -11.94 9.59
CA ASP A 32 -5.33 -12.60 10.77
C ASP A 32 -6.23 -11.63 11.55
N ALA A 33 -5.81 -10.37 11.70
CA ALA A 33 -6.64 -9.33 12.29
C ALA A 33 -7.82 -8.94 11.39
N GLY A 34 -7.63 -9.03 10.06
CA GLY A 34 -8.65 -8.74 9.07
C GLY A 34 -9.12 -7.28 9.07
N ALA A 35 -8.44 -6.35 9.74
CA ALA A 35 -8.88 -4.95 9.78
C ALA A 35 -8.62 -4.24 8.45
N ARG A 36 -7.43 -4.45 7.86
CA ARG A 36 -6.97 -3.75 6.65
C ARG A 36 -6.63 -4.67 5.47
N TRP A 37 -6.72 -5.99 5.68
CA TRP A 37 -6.53 -7.00 4.64
C TRP A 37 -7.62 -6.93 3.57
N LEU A 38 -7.19 -7.01 2.30
CA LEU A 38 -8.08 -6.99 1.13
C LEU A 38 -8.13 -8.34 0.43
N GLY A 39 -7.05 -9.12 0.45
CA GLY A 39 -6.99 -10.43 -0.21
C GLY A 39 -5.64 -10.69 -0.88
N GLU A 40 -5.63 -11.64 -1.82
CA GLU A 40 -4.45 -12.03 -2.58
C GLU A 40 -4.79 -12.12 -4.08
N THR A 41 -3.85 -11.75 -4.94
CA THR A 41 -3.93 -11.96 -6.40
C THR A 41 -2.61 -12.55 -6.90
N GLY A 42 -2.59 -13.86 -7.15
CA GLY A 42 -1.36 -14.60 -7.40
C GLY A 42 -0.34 -14.43 -6.25
N PRO A 43 0.91 -14.02 -6.51
CA PRO A 43 1.92 -13.86 -5.46
C PRO A 43 1.78 -12.55 -4.66
N TRP A 44 0.78 -11.72 -4.93
CA TRP A 44 0.61 -10.42 -4.30
C TRP A 44 -0.39 -10.46 -3.15
N ARG A 45 0.03 -9.97 -1.99
CA ARG A 45 -0.78 -9.78 -0.79
C ARG A 45 -1.26 -8.34 -0.74
N LEU A 46 -2.57 -8.13 -0.70
CA LEU A 46 -3.20 -6.82 -0.87
C LEU A 46 -3.77 -6.33 0.46
N LEU A 47 -3.44 -5.10 0.84
CA LEU A 47 -3.95 -4.45 2.05
C LEU A 47 -4.01 -2.93 1.88
N VAL A 48 -4.78 -2.28 2.74
CA VAL A 48 -4.62 -0.84 3.01
C VAL A 48 -3.51 -0.68 4.03
N ASP A 49 -2.55 0.22 3.77
CA ASP A 49 -1.40 0.44 4.64
C ASP A 49 -1.86 0.82 6.07
N PRO A 50 -1.37 0.14 7.13
CA PRO A 50 -1.69 0.49 8.51
C PRO A 50 -1.15 1.87 8.95
N ALA A 51 -0.13 2.40 8.29
CA ALA A 51 0.50 3.68 8.59
C ALA A 51 0.67 4.53 7.32
N PRO A 52 -0.44 4.87 6.62
CA PRO A 52 -0.36 5.53 5.33
C PRO A 52 0.27 6.92 5.47
N GLN A 53 0.98 7.34 4.43
CA GLN A 53 1.54 8.70 4.36
C GLN A 53 0.71 9.62 3.45
N GLY A 54 -0.29 9.06 2.77
CA GLY A 54 -1.23 9.80 1.92
C GLY A 54 -2.47 10.24 2.68
N ARG A 55 -3.06 11.36 2.25
CA ARG A 55 -4.24 11.94 2.91
C ARG A 55 -5.47 11.03 2.94
N TYR A 56 -5.72 10.33 1.84
CA TYR A 56 -6.96 9.55 1.70
C TYR A 56 -6.76 8.12 2.18
N PHE A 57 -5.84 7.41 1.54
CA PHE A 57 -5.37 6.10 1.95
C PHE A 57 -4.09 5.79 1.18
N GLU A 58 -3.46 4.70 1.55
CA GLU A 58 -2.41 4.10 0.75
C GLU A 58 -2.73 2.62 0.55
N TRP A 59 -2.88 2.22 -0.69
CA TRP A 59 -3.03 0.81 -1.04
C TRP A 59 -1.65 0.21 -1.27
N VAL A 60 -1.42 -0.99 -0.76
CA VAL A 60 -0.16 -1.71 -0.96
C VAL A 60 -0.41 -3.15 -1.38
N ALA A 61 0.32 -3.58 -2.41
CA ALA A 61 0.52 -4.97 -2.76
C ALA A 61 1.94 -5.37 -2.39
N VAL A 62 2.09 -6.38 -1.55
CA VAL A 62 3.39 -6.91 -1.11
C VAL A 62 3.61 -8.28 -1.79
N HIS A 63 4.72 -8.44 -2.50
CA HIS A 63 5.04 -9.72 -3.12
C HIS A 63 5.39 -10.76 -2.05
N ALA A 64 4.96 -12.00 -2.23
CA ALA A 64 5.16 -13.08 -1.27
C ALA A 64 6.60 -13.61 -1.17
N ALA A 65 7.53 -13.18 -2.04
CA ALA A 65 8.84 -13.84 -2.21
C ALA A 65 9.93 -12.91 -2.77
N LYS A 66 9.67 -12.26 -3.92
CA LYS A 66 10.65 -11.44 -4.63
C LYS A 66 10.91 -10.12 -3.89
N ALA A 67 12.16 -9.68 -3.85
CA ALA A 67 12.61 -8.49 -3.13
C ALA A 67 13.08 -7.36 -4.07
N ASP A 68 13.68 -7.71 -5.21
CA ASP A 68 14.10 -6.76 -6.25
C ASP A 68 13.08 -6.67 -7.40
N VAL A 69 12.86 -5.45 -7.91
CA VAL A 69 12.00 -5.21 -9.08
C VAL A 69 12.54 -5.95 -10.30
N ALA A 70 13.85 -6.12 -10.41
CA ALA A 70 14.49 -6.85 -11.51
C ALA A 70 14.11 -8.34 -11.56
N ASP A 71 13.65 -8.92 -10.44
CA ASP A 71 13.23 -10.32 -10.37
C ASP A 71 11.77 -10.52 -10.82
N LEU A 72 10.99 -9.44 -10.95
CA LEU A 72 9.59 -9.51 -11.34
C LEU A 72 9.46 -9.86 -12.83
N ASP A 73 8.63 -10.85 -13.13
CA ASP A 73 8.36 -11.30 -14.50
C ASP A 73 6.95 -10.91 -14.96
N ALA A 74 6.64 -11.20 -16.23
CA ALA A 74 5.33 -10.88 -16.81
C ALA A 74 4.17 -11.55 -16.05
N GLY A 75 4.37 -12.76 -15.53
CA GLY A 75 3.35 -13.49 -14.78
C GLY A 75 3.02 -12.82 -13.46
N ASP A 76 4.01 -12.24 -12.77
CA ASP A 76 3.76 -11.45 -11.57
C ASP A 76 2.88 -10.23 -11.87
N TRP A 77 3.15 -9.53 -12.98
CA TRP A 77 2.37 -8.35 -13.37
C TRP A 77 0.96 -8.72 -13.79
N GLU A 78 0.80 -9.77 -14.60
CA GLU A 78 -0.50 -10.30 -15.01
C GLU A 78 -1.36 -10.69 -13.79
N ALA A 79 -0.74 -11.34 -12.80
CA ALA A 79 -1.41 -11.71 -11.56
C ALA A 79 -1.88 -10.50 -10.74
N LEU A 80 -1.24 -9.34 -10.85
CA LEU A 80 -1.62 -8.12 -10.13
C LEU A 80 -2.77 -7.35 -10.79
N VAL A 81 -2.99 -7.54 -12.10
CA VAL A 81 -4.00 -6.80 -12.88
C VAL A 81 -5.40 -6.83 -12.27
N PRO A 82 -5.95 -7.96 -11.79
CA PRO A 82 -7.28 -7.98 -11.18
C PRO A 82 -7.38 -7.07 -9.95
N GLY A 83 -6.33 -7.04 -9.12
CA GLY A 83 -6.29 -6.18 -7.94
C GLY A 83 -6.26 -4.69 -8.31
N LEU A 84 -5.47 -4.32 -9.32
CA LEU A 84 -5.43 -2.94 -9.84
C LEU A 84 -6.76 -2.52 -10.47
N ARG A 85 -7.41 -3.40 -11.24
CA ARG A 85 -8.73 -3.11 -11.84
C ARG A 85 -9.77 -2.82 -10.77
N THR A 86 -9.80 -3.63 -9.72
CA THR A 86 -10.69 -3.43 -8.56
C THR A 86 -10.41 -2.09 -7.88
N LEU A 87 -9.15 -1.80 -7.62
CA LEU A 87 -8.72 -0.52 -7.02
C LEU A 87 -9.11 0.68 -7.88
N PHE A 88 -8.91 0.62 -9.20
CA PHE A 88 -9.25 1.73 -10.09
C PHE A 88 -10.77 1.94 -10.19
N GLY A 89 -11.57 0.87 -10.22
CA GLY A 89 -13.02 0.98 -10.14
C GLY A 89 -13.50 1.61 -8.83
N TYR A 90 -12.85 1.27 -7.70
CA TYR A 90 -13.11 1.95 -6.44
C TYR A 90 -12.75 3.44 -6.49
N LEU A 91 -11.56 3.80 -6.97
CA LEU A 91 -11.16 5.21 -7.12
C LEU A 91 -12.17 6.01 -7.96
N GLU A 92 -12.64 5.45 -9.07
CA GLU A 92 -13.67 6.04 -9.91
C GLU A 92 -14.99 6.25 -9.15
N SER A 93 -15.46 5.23 -8.42
CA SER A 93 -16.68 5.32 -7.60
C SER A 93 -16.62 6.39 -6.50
N GLN A 94 -15.39 6.71 -6.04
CA GLN A 94 -15.13 7.72 -5.02
C GLN A 94 -14.84 9.12 -5.61
N GLY A 95 -14.86 9.27 -6.94
CA GLY A 95 -14.49 10.53 -7.61
C GLY A 95 -13.00 10.89 -7.50
N LEU A 96 -12.13 9.91 -7.24
CA LEU A 96 -10.69 10.09 -7.10
C LEU A 96 -9.97 9.81 -8.42
N TRP A 97 -9.87 10.82 -9.30
CA TRP A 97 -9.33 10.65 -10.66
C TRP A 97 -7.81 10.79 -10.79
N SER A 98 -7.10 11.08 -9.71
CA SER A 98 -5.65 11.28 -9.72
C SER A 98 -5.00 10.47 -8.63
N PHE A 99 -3.84 9.90 -8.92
CA PHE A 99 -3.06 9.10 -7.98
C PHE A 99 -1.59 9.06 -8.39
N ASN A 100 -0.73 8.71 -7.44
CA ASN A 100 0.64 8.30 -7.71
C ASN A 100 0.76 6.80 -7.45
N LEU A 101 1.44 6.08 -8.33
CA LEU A 101 1.78 4.67 -8.18
C LEU A 101 3.29 4.51 -8.21
N ALA A 102 3.82 3.66 -7.33
CA ALA A 102 5.24 3.34 -7.27
C ALA A 102 5.44 1.83 -7.14
N VAL A 103 6.45 1.33 -7.84
CA VAL A 103 6.99 -0.02 -7.66
C VAL A 103 8.31 0.11 -6.92
N LEU A 104 8.45 -0.60 -5.81
CA LEU A 104 9.59 -0.52 -4.92
C LEU A 104 10.18 -1.92 -4.76
N GLY A 105 11.50 -2.02 -4.89
CA GLY A 105 12.26 -3.23 -4.65
C GLY A 105 13.67 -2.86 -4.19
N LEU A 106 14.25 -3.76 -3.43
CA LEU A 106 15.60 -3.67 -2.89
C LEU A 106 16.16 -5.10 -2.83
N PRO A 107 17.36 -5.37 -3.37
CA PRO A 107 18.02 -6.68 -3.27
C PRO A 107 18.53 -6.93 -1.84
N ASP A 108 17.59 -6.99 -0.89
CA ASP A 108 17.80 -7.21 0.53
C ASP A 108 16.84 -8.32 1.00
N PRO A 109 17.33 -9.40 1.64
CA PRO A 109 16.49 -10.51 2.12
C PRO A 109 15.40 -10.11 3.11
N SER A 110 15.56 -8.98 3.81
CA SER A 110 14.58 -8.40 4.74
C SER A 110 13.50 -7.59 4.03
N PHE A 111 13.61 -7.40 2.70
CA PHE A 111 12.65 -6.67 1.89
C PHE A 111 11.73 -7.60 1.08
N ARG A 112 10.66 -7.02 0.57
CA ARG A 112 9.75 -7.61 -0.43
C ARG A 112 9.38 -6.53 -1.43
N CYS A 113 9.25 -6.89 -2.70
CA CYS A 113 8.73 -5.98 -3.70
C CYS A 113 7.35 -5.47 -3.27
N GLN A 114 7.13 -4.17 -3.46
CA GLN A 114 5.87 -3.53 -3.14
C GLN A 114 5.39 -2.70 -4.31
N VAL A 115 4.10 -2.80 -4.63
CA VAL A 115 3.41 -1.79 -5.43
C VAL A 115 2.57 -0.97 -4.47
N ARG A 116 2.72 0.35 -4.51
CA ARG A 116 1.94 1.27 -3.66
C ARG A 116 1.20 2.28 -4.51
N LEU A 117 -0.03 2.57 -4.13
CA LEU A 117 -0.84 3.63 -4.75
C LEU A 117 -1.33 4.59 -3.67
N VAL A 118 -1.17 5.88 -3.94
CA VAL A 118 -1.67 6.96 -3.09
C VAL A 118 -2.57 7.88 -3.93
N PRO A 119 -3.87 8.01 -3.61
CA PRO A 119 -4.75 8.94 -4.28
C PRO A 119 -4.33 10.39 -4.05
N ARG A 120 -4.56 11.21 -5.07
CA ARG A 120 -4.38 12.65 -5.04
C ARG A 120 -5.71 13.32 -5.35
N ALA A 121 -6.18 14.15 -4.43
CA ALA A 121 -7.32 15.01 -4.67
C ALA A 121 -7.14 16.33 -3.92
N PHE A 122 -7.91 17.33 -4.34
CA PHE A 122 -8.02 18.59 -3.61
C PHE A 122 -8.70 18.36 -2.26
N LEU A 123 -8.45 19.26 -1.31
CA LEU A 123 -9.18 19.28 -0.05
C LEU A 123 -10.56 19.94 -0.28
N PRO A 124 -11.68 19.22 -0.13
CA PRO A 124 -13.01 19.83 -0.22
C PRO A 124 -13.32 20.61 1.07
N PRO A 125 -14.05 21.75 1.00
CA PRO A 125 -14.52 22.46 -0.19
C PRO A 125 -13.50 23.44 -0.78
N ALA A 126 -12.34 23.61 -0.13
CA ALA A 126 -11.36 24.64 -0.46
C ALA A 126 -10.76 24.50 -1.87
N SER A 127 -10.97 23.36 -2.55
CA SER A 127 -10.50 23.07 -3.91
C SER A 127 -9.01 23.38 -4.11
N CYS A 128 -8.25 23.31 -3.02
CA CYS A 128 -6.85 23.63 -2.95
C CYS A 128 -6.05 22.39 -2.57
N SER A 129 -4.76 22.43 -2.91
CA SER A 129 -3.81 21.39 -2.53
C SER A 129 -3.29 21.71 -1.13
N ASP A 130 -3.77 21.02 -0.11
CA ASP A 130 -3.36 21.29 1.28
C ASP A 130 -2.04 20.61 1.68
N ILE A 131 -1.13 20.46 0.71
CA ILE A 131 0.24 19.90 0.86
C ILE A 131 1.10 20.69 1.85
N HIS A 132 0.66 21.88 2.25
CA HIS A 132 1.42 22.76 3.11
C HIS A 132 1.63 22.18 4.51
N PHE A 133 0.60 21.55 5.10
CA PHE A 133 0.71 20.89 6.40
C PHE A 133 1.83 19.84 6.42
N ASP A 134 1.84 18.92 5.46
CA ASP A 134 2.88 17.88 5.38
C ASP A 134 4.30 18.47 5.16
N VAL A 135 4.39 19.66 4.55
CA VAL A 135 5.67 20.34 4.26
C VAL A 135 6.19 21.10 5.48
N LEU A 136 5.34 21.83 6.21
CA LEU A 136 5.79 22.62 7.36
C LEU A 136 5.87 21.79 8.64
N GLU A 137 4.82 21.04 8.94
CA GLU A 137 4.70 20.30 10.20
C GLU A 137 5.44 18.96 10.14
N GLN A 138 5.85 18.51 8.95
CA GLN A 138 6.52 17.22 8.73
C GLN A 138 5.68 16.01 9.19
N GLU A 139 4.38 16.18 9.36
CA GLU A 139 3.43 15.15 9.75
C GLU A 139 2.38 14.92 8.64
N PRO A 140 2.16 13.68 8.20
CA PRO A 140 1.13 13.39 7.21
C PRO A 140 -0.26 13.54 7.85
N MET A 141 -1.11 14.37 7.25
CA MET A 141 -2.51 14.46 7.65
C MET A 141 -3.32 13.34 6.97
N ILE A 142 -3.97 12.47 7.76
CA ILE A 142 -4.82 11.39 7.25
C ILE A 142 -6.30 11.77 7.47
N LEU A 143 -7.07 11.84 6.38
CA LEU A 143 -8.48 12.23 6.37
C LEU A 143 -9.44 11.04 6.51
N ARG A 144 -8.99 9.82 6.18
CA ARG A 144 -9.79 8.60 6.31
C ARG A 144 -8.97 7.52 6.99
N SER A 145 -9.58 6.85 7.98
CA SER A 145 -8.93 5.72 8.65
C SER A 145 -8.68 4.57 7.66
N PRO A 146 -7.50 3.92 7.68
CA PRO A 146 -7.20 2.74 6.87
C PRO A 146 -8.25 1.64 6.97
N GLU A 147 -8.80 1.41 8.16
CA GLU A 147 -9.77 0.36 8.45
C GLU A 147 -11.11 0.61 7.76
N ALA A 148 -11.61 1.85 7.78
CA ALA A 148 -12.83 2.22 7.08
C ALA A 148 -12.67 2.02 5.56
N VAL A 149 -11.55 2.49 5.00
CA VAL A 149 -11.27 2.32 3.56
C VAL A 149 -11.15 0.84 3.20
N ALA A 150 -10.50 0.04 4.04
CA ALA A 150 -10.40 -1.40 3.81
C ALA A 150 -11.76 -2.10 3.90
N SER A 151 -12.64 -1.69 4.81
CA SER A 151 -14.00 -2.22 4.92
C SER A 151 -14.84 -1.94 3.67
N GLU A 152 -14.60 -0.80 3.00
CA GLU A 152 -15.29 -0.44 1.76
C GLU A 152 -14.71 -1.16 0.53
N LEU A 153 -13.38 -1.30 0.47
CA LEU A 153 -12.69 -1.97 -0.63
C LEU A 153 -12.89 -3.48 -0.62
N ARG A 154 -12.83 -4.12 0.54
CA ARG A 154 -12.75 -5.58 0.67
C ARG A 154 -13.88 -6.35 -0.02
N PRO A 155 -15.17 -5.94 0.04
CA PRO A 155 -16.23 -6.63 -0.68
C PRO A 155 -16.04 -6.64 -2.21
N LEU A 156 -15.21 -5.74 -2.75
CA LEU A 156 -14.90 -5.65 -4.17
C LEU A 156 -13.78 -6.63 -4.59
N PHE A 157 -12.98 -7.11 -3.64
CA PHE A 157 -11.94 -8.12 -3.87
C PHE A 157 -12.54 -9.52 -3.63
N GLY A 158 -12.66 -10.32 -4.69
CA GLY A 158 -13.22 -11.68 -4.63
C GLY A 158 -14.55 -11.89 -5.38
N GLY A 159 -14.96 -10.93 -6.20
CA GLY A 159 -15.99 -11.08 -7.24
C GLY A 159 -15.43 -11.55 -8.57
#